data_AF-A0A966RY94-F1
#
_entry.id   AF-A0A966RY94-F1
#
_cell.length_a   1.000
_cell.length_b   1.000
_cell.length_c   1.000
_cell.angle_alpha   90.00
_cell.angle_beta   90.00
_cell.angle_gamma   90.00
#
_symmetry.space_group_name_H-M   'P 1'
#
loop_
_entity.id
_entity.type
_entity.pdbx_description
1 polymer ?
#
loop_
_entity_poly.entity_id
_entity_poly.type
_entity_poly.pdbx_seq_one_letter_code
_entity_poly.pdbx_strand_id
1 'polypeptide(L)' 'MPEFIYEDLLPVGPDTTQYRLVSKEGVSTFQGDGKTFLKVSPEAIRNLTEVALHDISHYLRSEHLQQLAN' A
#
# COMPACT_ATOMS: atom_id res chain seq x y z
N MET A 1 4.20 36.63 -18.66
CA MET A 1 4.96 35.44 -18.20
C MET A 1 4.11 34.23 -18.55
N PRO A 2 4.69 33.13 -19.05
CA PRO A 2 3.91 31.90 -19.24
C PRO A 2 3.32 31.45 -17.89
N GLU A 3 2.12 30.87 -17.94
CA GLU A 3 1.46 30.31 -16.77
C GLU A 3 2.24 29.07 -16.30
N PHE A 4 2.43 28.95 -14.99
CA PHE A 4 3.07 27.77 -14.41
C PHE A 4 2.06 26.63 -14.32
N ILE A 5 2.37 25.52 -15.00
CA ILE A 5 1.59 24.29 -14.93
C ILE A 5 2.41 23.29 -14.13
N TYR A 6 1.89 22.89 -12.97
CA TYR A 6 2.48 21.84 -12.16
C TYR A 6 2.22 20.48 -12.81
N GLU A 7 3.27 19.67 -12.91
CA GLU A 7 3.19 18.27 -13.29
C GLU A 7 4.11 17.47 -12.36
N ASP A 8 3.64 16.31 -11.92
CA ASP A 8 4.45 15.40 -11.12
C ASP A 8 5.60 14.84 -11.96
N LEU A 9 6.79 14.79 -11.36
CA LEU A 9 7.98 14.25 -12.04
C LEU A 9 7.81 12.76 -12.43
N LEU A 10 7.01 12.02 -11.66
CA LEU A 10 6.77 10.58 -11.82
C LEU A 10 5.28 10.30 -11.67
N PRO A 11 4.47 10.50 -12.72
CA PRO A 11 3.04 10.21 -12.67
C PRO A 11 2.83 8.71 -12.47
N VAL A 12 2.01 8.36 -11.48
CA VAL A 12 1.68 6.96 -11.19
C VAL A 12 0.56 6.47 -12.13
N GLY A 13 0.71 5.24 -12.61
CA GLY A 13 -0.31 4.56 -13.41
C GLY A 13 -1.43 3.93 -12.55
N PRO A 14 -2.41 3.26 -13.19
CA PRO A 14 -3.45 2.55 -12.46
C PRO A 14 -2.87 1.42 -11.61
N ASP A 15 -3.35 1.28 -10.37
CA ASP A 15 -3.03 0.14 -9.51
C ASP A 15 -3.99 -1.01 -9.79
N THR A 16 -3.48 -2.10 -10.37
CA THR A 16 -4.23 -3.33 -10.64
C THR A 16 -3.96 -4.42 -9.61
N THR A 17 -3.23 -4.10 -8.54
CA THR A 17 -2.83 -5.06 -7.50
C THR A 17 -4.05 -5.51 -6.71
N GLN A 18 -4.21 -6.82 -6.52
CA GLN A 18 -5.24 -7.35 -5.64
C GLN A 18 -4.73 -7.39 -4.20
N TYR A 19 -5.51 -6.81 -3.27
CA TYR A 19 -5.17 -6.75 -1.86
C TYR A 19 -6.02 -7.71 -1.04
N ARG A 20 -5.39 -8.32 -0.03
CA ARG A 20 -6.05 -9.10 1.02
C ARG A 20 -6.01 -8.30 2.32
N LEU A 21 -7.15 -8.24 3.02
CA LEU A 21 -7.19 -7.64 4.35
C LEU A 21 -6.37 -8.50 5.34
N VAL A 22 -5.36 -7.89 5.96
CA VAL A 22 -4.55 -8.55 7.00
C VAL A 22 -5.21 -8.43 8.37
N SER A 23 -5.56 -7.21 8.79
CA SER A 23 -6.25 -6.93 10.06
C SER A 23 -6.85 -5.53 10.06
N LYS A 24 -7.76 -5.26 11.00
CA LYS A 24 -8.27 -3.93 11.35
C LYS A 24 -7.74 -3.43 12.70
N GLU A 25 -6.93 -4.24 13.38
CA GLU A 25 -6.38 -3.88 14.69
C GLU A 25 -5.26 -2.84 14.56
N GLY A 26 -5.13 -1.98 15.57
CA GLY A 26 -4.12 -0.93 15.59
C GLY A 26 -4.38 0.24 14.63
N VAL A 27 -5.54 0.31 13.97
CA VAL A 27 -5.95 1.46 13.16
C VAL A 27 -7.22 2.11 13.71
N SER A 28 -7.24 3.43 13.73
CA SER A 28 -8.40 4.24 14.14
C SER A 28 -8.33 5.62 13.51
N THR A 29 -9.41 6.39 13.61
CA THR A 29 -9.47 7.77 13.12
C THR A 29 -9.73 8.75 14.24
N PHE A 30 -9.20 9.97 14.13
CA PHE A 30 -9.52 11.09 15.02
C PHE A 30 -9.63 12.40 14.23
N GLN A 31 -10.23 13.43 14.83
CA GLN A 31 -10.34 14.77 14.23
C GLN A 31 -9.26 15.71 14.79
N GLY A 32 -8.66 16.52 13.91
CA GLY A 32 -7.75 17.61 14.28
C GLY A 32 -7.81 18.70 13.23
N ASP A 33 -7.84 19.98 13.63
CA ASP A 33 -7.85 21.13 12.70
C ASP A 33 -8.90 21.01 11.56
N GLY A 34 -10.10 20.52 11.89
CA GLY A 34 -11.18 20.30 10.92
C GLY A 34 -10.95 19.16 9.90
N LYS A 35 -9.90 18.34 10.09
CA LYS A 35 -9.53 17.22 9.21
C LYS A 35 -9.57 15.89 9.96
N THR A 36 -9.89 14.83 9.21
CA THR A 36 -9.83 13.45 9.72
C THR A 36 -8.42 12.89 9.53
N PHE A 37 -7.82 12.42 10.61
CA PHE A 37 -6.50 11.80 10.64
C PHE A 37 -6.62 10.29 10.89
N LEU A 38 -5.74 9.52 10.26
CA LEU A 38 -5.55 8.10 10.55
C LEU A 38 -4.48 7.94 11.62
N LYS A 39 -4.82 7.27 12.72
CA LYS A 39 -3.88 6.84 13.76
C LYS A 39 -3.56 5.37 13.55
N VAL A 40 -2.28 5.07 13.40
CA VAL A 40 -1.75 3.72 13.20
C VAL A 40 -0.82 3.37 14.34
N SER A 41 -1.00 2.22 14.97
CA SER A 41 -0.13 1.75 16.05
C SER A 41 1.14 1.09 15.49
N PRO A 42 2.26 1.12 16.23
CA PRO A 42 3.48 0.39 15.84
C PRO A 42 3.26 -1.11 15.60
N GLU A 43 2.37 -1.73 16.38
CA GLU A 43 2.05 -3.15 16.29
C GLU A 43 1.35 -3.50 14.97
N ALA A 44 0.52 -2.61 14.43
CA ALA A 44 -0.10 -2.79 13.12
C ALA A 44 0.96 -2.87 12.01
N ILE A 45 1.98 -2.01 12.07
CA ILE A 45 3.10 -2.00 11.11
C ILE A 45 3.95 -3.27 11.27
N ARG A 46 4.24 -3.67 12.52
CA ARG A 46 4.98 -4.90 12.82
C ARG A 46 4.27 -6.12 12.22
N ASN A 47 2.97 -6.27 12.46
CA ASN A 47 2.17 -7.39 11.96
C ASN A 47 2.10 -7.39 10.42
N LEU A 48 1.87 -6.24 9.80
CA LEU A 48 1.88 -6.12 8.34
C LEU A 48 3.22 -6.58 7.75
N THR A 49 4.33 -6.18 8.36
CA THR A 49 5.68 -6.53 7.91
C THR A 49 5.96 -8.02 8.04
N GLU A 50 5.58 -8.61 9.18
CA GLU A 50 5.72 -10.04 9.44
C GLU A 50 4.99 -10.89 8.39
N VAL A 51 3.71 -10.57 8.13
CA VAL A 51 2.91 -11.27 7.10
C VAL A 51 3.50 -11.06 5.71
N ALA A 52 3.93 -9.84 5.37
CA ALA A 52 4.49 -9.55 4.05
C ALA A 52 5.81 -10.31 3.80
N LEU A 53 6.70 -10.37 4.79
CA LEU A 53 7.98 -11.08 4.68
C LEU A 53 7.80 -12.60 4.58
N HIS A 54 6.83 -13.16 5.31
CA HIS A 54 6.46 -14.55 5.13
C HIS A 54 5.94 -14.80 3.70
N ASP A 55 4.96 -14.02 3.24
CA ASP A 55 4.29 -14.26 1.96
C ASP A 55 5.25 -14.09 0.77
N ILE A 56 6.14 -13.09 0.78
CA ILE A 56 7.12 -12.90 -0.31
C ILE A 56 8.19 -14.00 -0.36
N SER A 57 8.46 -14.67 0.77
CA SER A 57 9.45 -15.75 0.82
C SER A 57 8.91 -17.07 0.25
N HIS A 58 7.58 -17.22 0.20
CA HIS A 58 6.94 -18.49 -0.19
C HIS A 58 6.07 -18.39 -1.45
N TYR A 59 5.61 -17.20 -1.83
CA TYR A 59 4.73 -17.00 -2.97
C TYR A 59 5.32 -16.03 -3.99
N LEU A 60 4.90 -16.21 -5.24
CA LEU A 60 5.25 -15.34 -6.36
C LEU A 60 3.98 -14.77 -6.98
N ARG A 61 4.10 -13.62 -7.66
CA ARG A 61 2.99 -13.03 -8.39
C ARG A 61 2.54 -13.96 -9.52
N SER A 62 1.23 -14.02 -9.76
CA SER A 62 0.63 -14.88 -10.81
C SER A 62 1.21 -14.59 -12.20
N GLU A 63 1.43 -13.31 -12.53
CA GLU A 63 2.04 -12.92 -13.81
C GLU A 63 3.46 -13.48 -13.99
N HIS A 64 4.25 -13.52 -12.91
CA HIS A 64 5.60 -14.11 -12.94
C HIS A 64 5.54 -15.62 -13.13
N LEU A 65 4.66 -16.31 -12.41
CA LEU A 65 4.47 -17.76 -12.56
C LEU A 65 3.96 -18.13 -13.96
N GLN A 66 3.08 -17.31 -14.55
CA GLN A 66 2.61 -17.50 -15.92
C GLN A 66 3.75 -17.41 -16.92
N GLN A 67 4.75 -16.55 -16.71
CA GLN A 67 5.93 -16.47 -17.58
C GLN A 67 6.78 -17.75 -17.55
N LEU A 68 6.82 -18.46 -16.42
CA LEU A 68 7.59 -19.70 -16.27
C LEU A 68 6.87 -20.94 -16.81
N ALA A 69 5.54 -20.92 -16.87
CA ALA A 69 4.72 -22.05 -17.29
C ALA A 69 4.53 -22.15 -18.82
N ASN A 70 5.07 -21.19 -19.58
CA ASN A 70 4.97 -21.12 -21.04
C ASN A 70 6.09 -21.86 -21.76
#